data_AF-A0AAU8LCY3-F1
#
_entry.id   AF-A0AAU8LCY3-F1
#
_cell.length_a   1.000
_cell.length_b   1.000
_cell.length_c   1.000
_cell.angle_alpha   90.00
_cell.angle_beta   90.00
_cell.angle_gamma   90.00
#
_symmetry.space_group_name_H-M   'P 1'
#
loop_
_entity.id
_entity.type
_entity.pdbx_description
1 polymer ?
#
loop_
_entity_poly.entity_id
_entity_poly.type
_entity_poly.pdbx_seq_one_letter_code
_entity_poly.pdbx_strand_id
1 'polypeptide(L)' 'MTDPLDKATSTAPATLGEGCLSRYDPDALTPENGTDFEGAAELWHQLQQLAEDHPKGS' A
#
# COMPACT_ATOMS: atom_id res chain seq x y z
N MET A 1 1.77 -30.99 12.18
CA MET A 1 0.50 -30.78 11.44
C MET A 1 0.16 -29.31 11.63
N THR A 2 0.27 -28.51 10.58
CA THR A 2 0.10 -27.04 10.64
C THR A 2 -1.39 -26.68 10.67
N ASP A 3 -1.76 -25.64 11.43
CA ASP A 3 -3.14 -25.18 11.57
C ASP A 3 -3.65 -24.61 10.24
N PRO A 4 -4.85 -24.99 9.74
CA PRO A 4 -5.44 -24.42 8.54
C PRO A 4 -5.57 -22.88 8.55
N LEU A 5 -5.67 -22.26 9.74
CA LEU A 5 -5.71 -20.80 9.88
C LEU A 5 -4.35 -20.14 9.58
N ASP A 6 -3.24 -20.86 9.72
CA ASP A 6 -1.90 -20.34 9.39
C ASP A 6 -1.73 -20.08 7.87
N LYS A 7 -2.63 -20.61 7.04
CA LYS A 7 -2.62 -20.43 5.57
C LYS A 7 -3.42 -19.22 5.11
N ALA A 8 -4.21 -18.59 5.99
CA ALA A 8 -5.17 -17.55 5.64
C ALA A 8 -4.83 -16.16 6.21
N THR A 9 -3.67 -16.01 6.83
CA THR A 9 -3.24 -14.76 7.45
C THR A 9 -2.11 -14.11 6.64
N SER A 10 -2.34 -12.87 6.21
CA SER A 10 -1.26 -12.02 5.70
C SER A 10 -0.44 -11.54 6.89
N THR A 11 0.87 -11.80 6.87
CA THR A 11 1.80 -11.37 7.91
C THR A 11 2.56 -10.15 7.42
N ALA A 12 2.56 -9.09 8.22
CA ALA A 12 3.32 -7.88 7.89
C ALA A 12 4.84 -8.16 7.89
N PRO A 13 5.62 -7.48 7.02
CA PRO A 13 7.08 -7.54 7.05
C PRO A 13 7.64 -7.12 8.41
N ALA A 14 8.87 -7.53 8.69
CA ALA A 14 9.58 -7.13 9.90
C ALA A 14 9.73 -5.60 9.99
N THR A 15 9.79 -5.06 11.21
CA THR A 15 10.01 -3.63 11.46
C THR A 15 11.29 -3.36 12.23
N LEU A 16 11.96 -2.25 11.93
CA LEU A 16 13.13 -1.71 12.60
C LEU A 16 12.77 -0.46 13.40
N GLY A 17 13.40 -0.25 14.56
CA GLY A 17 13.14 0.88 15.46
C GLY A 17 12.00 0.60 16.45
N GLU A 18 11.75 1.55 17.35
CA GLU A 18 10.78 1.37 18.44
C GLU A 18 9.79 2.53 18.54
N GLY A 19 8.60 2.24 19.09
CA GLY A 19 7.53 3.21 19.29
C GLY A 19 7.15 3.93 18.00
N CYS A 20 7.05 5.25 18.05
CA CYS A 20 6.66 6.10 16.91
C CYS A 20 7.71 6.15 15.78
N LEU A 21 8.90 5.60 15.97
CA LEU A 21 9.97 5.54 14.97
C LEU A 21 10.08 4.17 14.28
N SER A 22 9.15 3.25 14.57
CA SER A 22 9.11 1.95 13.91
C SER A 22 8.83 2.10 12.40
N ARG A 23 9.59 1.37 11.58
CA ARG A 23 9.47 1.35 10.11
C ARG A 23 9.68 -0.07 9.58
N TYR A 24 9.06 -0.44 8.47
CA TYR A 24 9.34 -1.74 7.84
C TYR A 24 10.82 -1.85 7.43
N ASP A 25 11.38 -3.04 7.64
CA ASP A 25 12.74 -3.39 7.22
C ASP A 25 12.78 -3.47 5.69
N PRO A 26 13.52 -2.58 4.99
CA PRO A 26 13.60 -2.60 3.54
C PRO A 26 14.15 -3.92 2.99
N ASP A 27 15.02 -4.60 3.73
CA ASP A 27 15.61 -5.88 3.32
C ASP A 27 14.60 -7.03 3.44
N ALA A 28 13.53 -6.85 4.21
CA ALA A 28 12.42 -7.79 4.33
C ALA A 28 11.26 -7.49 3.35
N LEU A 29 11.33 -6.39 2.59
CA LEU A 29 10.32 -6.05 1.58
C LEU A 29 10.59 -6.80 0.28
N THR A 30 9.60 -7.57 -0.15
CA THR A 30 9.59 -8.33 -1.40
C THR A 30 8.55 -7.77 -2.38
N PRO A 31 8.60 -8.13 -3.68
CA PRO A 31 7.56 -7.72 -4.64
C PRO A 31 6.14 -8.11 -4.22
N GLU A 32 5.97 -9.20 -3.47
CA GLU A 32 4.67 -9.67 -2.96
C GLU A 32 4.10 -8.77 -1.85
N ASN A 33 4.94 -7.97 -1.20
CA ASN A 33 4.51 -6.97 -0.23
C ASN A 33 4.00 -5.69 -0.91
N GLY A 34 4.30 -5.51 -2.20
CA GLY A 34 3.75 -4.45 -3.04
C GLY A 34 2.55 -4.94 -3.85
N THR A 35 1.98 -4.02 -4.63
CA THR A 35 1.00 -4.35 -5.66
C THR A 35 1.31 -3.53 -6.89
N ASP A 36 1.34 -4.19 -8.05
CA ASP A 36 1.47 -3.49 -9.33
C ASP A 36 0.16 -2.77 -9.60
N PHE A 37 0.22 -1.45 -9.65
CA PHE A 37 -0.92 -0.61 -9.96
C PHE A 37 -0.75 0.00 -11.35
N GLU A 38 -0.86 -0.83 -12.38
CA GLU A 38 -0.63 -0.45 -13.78
C GLU A 38 -1.48 0.76 -14.22
N GLY A 39 -2.70 0.88 -13.68
CA GLY A 39 -3.63 1.98 -13.96
C GLY A 39 -3.46 3.23 -13.08
N ALA A 40 -2.47 3.27 -12.18
CA ALA A 40 -2.30 4.36 -11.21
C ALA A 40 -2.21 5.73 -11.88
N ALA A 41 -1.38 5.82 -12.91
CA ALA A 41 -1.11 7.07 -13.61
C ALA A 41 -2.36 7.58 -14.35
N GLU A 42 -3.08 6.69 -15.03
CA GLU A 42 -4.30 7.04 -15.75
C GLU A 42 -5.41 7.51 -14.78
N LEU A 43 -5.62 6.78 -13.68
CA LEU A 43 -6.55 7.18 -12.64
C LEU A 43 -6.19 8.56 -12.07
N TRP A 44 -4.90 8.80 -11.79
CA TRP A 44 -4.45 10.10 -11.32
C TRP A 44 -4.80 11.22 -12.30
N HIS A 45 -4.55 11.04 -13.60
CA HIS A 45 -4.92 12.01 -14.62
C HIS A 45 -6.42 12.30 -14.65
N GLN A 46 -7.27 11.27 -14.55
CA GLN A 46 -8.73 11.43 -14.50
C GLN A 46 -9.16 12.23 -13.26
N LEU A 47 -8.58 11.93 -12.09
CA LEU A 47 -8.86 12.65 -10.85
C LEU A 47 -8.46 14.13 -10.92
N GLN A 48 -7.33 14.44 -11.56
CA GLN A 48 -6.93 15.84 -11.79
C GLN A 48 -7.92 16.55 -12.72
N GLN A 49 -8.33 15.91 -13.82
CA GLN A 49 -9.31 16.50 -14.75
C GLN A 49 -10.66 16.77 -14.07
N LEU A 50 -11.15 15.82 -13.26
CA LEU A 50 -12.37 16.00 -12.47
C LEU A 50 -12.25 17.12 -11.44
N ALA A 51 -11.08 17.27 -10.82
CA ALA A 51 -10.82 18.35 -9.85
C ALA A 51 -10.79 19.74 -10.51
N GLU A 52 -10.35 19.84 -11.76
CA GLU A 52 -10.37 21.09 -12.52
C GLU A 52 -11.76 21.40 -13.10
N ASP A 53 -12.54 20.37 -13.47
CA ASP A 53 -13.90 20.53 -14.02
C ASP A 53 -14.94 20.84 -12.93
N HIS A 54 -14.68 20.43 -11.68
CA HIS A 54 -15.49 20.83 -10.54
C HIS A 54 -14.99 22.16 -9.99
N PRO A 55 -15.74 23.29 -10.12
CA PRO A 55 -15.31 24.54 -9.53
C PRO A 55 -15.15 24.33 -8.03
N LYS A 56 -13.94 24.58 -7.54
CA LYS A 56 -13.55 24.42 -6.15
C LYS A 56 -14.30 25.45 -5.29
N GLY A 57 -15.51 25.08 -4.86
CA GLY A 57 -16.37 25.86 -3.97
C GLY A 57 -17.20 26.93 -4.70
N SER A 58 -18.52 26.78 -4.66
CA SER A 58 -19.45 27.91 -4.51
C SER A 58 -19.96 27.94 -3.08
#